data_AF-A0A931MCR3-F1
#
_entry.id   AF-A0A931MCR3-F1
#
_cell.length_a   1.000
_cell.length_b   1.000
_cell.length_c   1.000
_cell.angle_alpha   90.00
_cell.angle_beta   90.00
_cell.angle_gamma   90.00
#
_symmetry.space_group_name_H-M   'P 1'
#
loop_
_entity.id
_entity.type
_entity.pdbx_description
1 polymer ?
#
loop_
_entity_poly.entity_id
_entity_poly.type
_entity_poly.pdbx_seq_one_letter_code
_entity_poly.pdbx_strand_id
1 'polypeptide(L)'
;MKQDRKRCIGRRTFLQGAALGLASVALPLDKANASFWEAFFQKHFREMNEAEIKKVLSRLEKDYEDKYRKEIKVGNEKPMPGVLFGYGLDLSRC
;
A
#
# COMPACT_ATOMS: atom_id res chain seq x y z
N MET A 1 -4.85 -44.40 -44.19
CA MET A 1 -5.84 -43.49 -43.56
C MET A 1 -5.09 -42.37 -42.85
N LYS A 2 -5.44 -41.11 -43.14
CA LYS A 2 -4.81 -39.92 -42.54
C LYS A 2 -5.21 -39.83 -41.06
N GLN A 3 -4.24 -39.79 -40.16
CA GLN A 3 -4.50 -39.66 -38.73
C GLN A 3 -4.34 -38.19 -38.30
N ASP A 4 -5.47 -37.64 -37.86
CA ASP A 4 -5.65 -36.25 -37.42
C ASP A 4 -4.74 -35.88 -36.25
N ARG A 5 -3.94 -34.83 -36.41
CA ARG A 5 -3.11 -34.28 -35.33
C ARG A 5 -3.96 -33.38 -34.43
N LYS A 6 -4.48 -33.94 -33.34
CA LYS A 6 -4.99 -33.14 -32.21
C LYS A 6 -3.83 -32.32 -31.62
N ARG A 7 -3.85 -30.99 -31.79
CA ARG A 7 -2.93 -30.06 -31.12
C ARG A 7 -3.22 -30.03 -29.63
N CYS A 8 -2.45 -30.77 -28.84
CA CYS A 8 -2.35 -30.54 -27.40
C CYS A 8 -1.71 -29.18 -27.16
N ILE A 9 -2.43 -28.28 -26.48
CA ILE A 9 -1.88 -27.00 -26.03
C ILE A 9 -0.71 -27.31 -25.10
N GLY A 10 0.49 -26.87 -25.47
CA GLY A 10 1.71 -27.17 -24.74
C GLY A 10 1.73 -26.48 -23.38
N ARG A 11 2.29 -27.14 -22.35
CA ARG A 11 2.52 -26.55 -21.02
C ARG A 11 3.22 -25.19 -21.09
N ARG A 12 4.11 -25.01 -22.07
CA ARG A 12 4.78 -23.74 -22.36
C ARG A 12 3.83 -22.64 -22.82
N THR A 13 2.89 -22.96 -23.70
CA THR A 13 1.85 -22.02 -24.16
C THR A 13 0.91 -21.64 -23.02
N PHE A 14 0.59 -22.59 -22.14
CA PHE A 14 -0.18 -22.33 -20.92
C PHE A 14 0.56 -21.42 -19.95
N LEU A 15 1.84 -21.72 -19.64
CA LEU A 15 2.66 -20.88 -18.76
C LEU A 15 2.92 -19.49 -19.35
N GLN A 16 3.09 -19.38 -20.67
CA GLN A 16 3.19 -18.08 -21.36
C GLN A 16 1.88 -17.29 -21.25
N GLY A 17 0.72 -17.94 -21.42
CA GLY A 17 -0.58 -17.31 -21.21
C GLY A 17 -0.80 -16.87 -19.76
N ALA A 18 -0.42 -17.70 -18.79
CA ALA A 18 -0.52 -17.39 -17.36
C ALA A 18 0.40 -16.24 -16.93
N ALA A 19 1.64 -16.20 -17.44
CA ALA A 19 2.59 -15.12 -17.15
C ALA A 19 2.08 -13.76 -17.65
N LEU A 20 1.48 -13.71 -18.84
CA LEU A 20 0.85 -12.50 -19.38
C LEU A 20 -0.40 -12.10 -18.59
N GLY A 21 -1.18 -13.08 -18.11
CA GLY A 21 -2.34 -12.84 -17.25
C GLY A 21 -1.96 -12.26 -15.88
N LEU A 22 -0.91 -12.77 -15.25
CA LEU A 22 -0.43 -12.32 -13.94
C LEU A 22 0.37 -11.02 -13.98
N ALA A 23 1.04 -10.70 -15.10
CA ALA A 23 1.74 -9.43 -15.26
C ALA A 23 0.82 -8.20 -15.15
N SER A 24 -0.50 -8.37 -15.37
CA SER A 24 -1.48 -7.31 -15.16
C SER A 24 -1.69 -6.93 -13.67
N VAL A 25 -1.32 -7.81 -12.74
CA VAL A 25 -1.40 -7.54 -11.29
C VAL A 25 -0.10 -6.91 -10.76
N ALA A 26 1.01 -7.12 -11.47
CA ALA A 26 2.32 -6.56 -11.15
C ALA A 26 2.58 -5.24 -11.91
N LEU A 27 1.58 -4.36 -11.99
CA LEU A 27 1.80 -3.00 -12.46
C LEU A 27 2.92 -2.36 -11.64
N PRO A 28 3.87 -1.65 -12.26
CA PRO A 28 4.91 -0.94 -11.53
C PRO A 28 4.24 0.18 -10.72
N LEU A 29 4.10 -0.05 -9.42
CA LEU A 29 3.52 0.89 -8.45
C LEU A 29 4.26 2.24 -8.41
N ASP A 30 5.47 2.32 -8.99
CA ASP A 30 6.25 3.55 -9.15
C ASP A 30 5.66 4.56 -10.16
N LYS A 31 4.76 4.14 -11.07
CA LYS A 31 4.16 5.03 -12.09
C LYS A 31 2.63 5.08 -12.05
N ALA A 32 2.01 4.59 -11.00
CA ALA A 32 0.57 4.74 -10.82
C ALA A 32 0.25 6.21 -10.54
N ASN A 33 -0.58 6.80 -11.40
CA ASN A 33 -1.03 8.20 -11.30
C ASN A 33 -1.44 8.55 -9.87
N ALA A 34 -1.14 9.78 -9.43
CA ALA A 34 -1.56 10.29 -8.11
C ALA A 34 -3.05 10.03 -7.85
N SER A 35 -3.89 10.16 -8.89
CA SER A 35 -5.33 9.86 -8.85
C SER A 35 -5.68 8.41 -8.45
N PHE A 36 -4.87 7.41 -8.82
CA PHE A 36 -5.09 6.02 -8.39
C PHE A 36 -4.79 5.85 -6.90
N TRP A 37 -3.66 6.40 -6.44
CA TRP A 37 -3.32 6.42 -5.03
C TRP A 37 -4.34 7.21 -4.21
N GLU A 38 -4.79 8.35 -4.70
CA GLU A 38 -5.81 9.18 -4.07
C GLU A 38 -7.14 8.43 -3.92
N ALA A 39 -7.62 7.78 -4.99
CA ALA A 39 -8.83 6.96 -4.96
C ALA A 39 -8.69 5.72 -4.06
N PHE A 40 -7.50 5.13 -4.00
CA PHE A 40 -7.19 4.01 -3.11
C PHE A 40 -7.20 4.46 -1.64
N PHE A 41 -6.44 5.51 -1.31
CA PHE A 41 -6.37 6.05 0.04
C PHE A 41 -7.72 6.56 0.54
N GLN A 42 -8.49 7.26 -0.30
CA GLN A 42 -9.86 7.70 0.04
C GLN A 42 -10.76 6.56 0.51
N LYS A 43 -10.65 5.37 -0.11
CA LYS A 43 -11.48 4.20 0.25
C LYS A 43 -10.96 3.42 1.46
N HIS A 44 -9.71 3.64 1.86
CA HIS A 44 -9.02 2.82 2.86
C HIS A 44 -8.67 3.56 4.15
N PHE A 45 -8.86 4.88 4.22
CA PHE A 45 -8.82 5.58 5.50
C PHE A 45 -10.01 5.16 6.36
N ARG A 46 -9.69 4.41 7.42
CA ARG A 46 -10.64 4.01 8.46
C ARG A 46 -10.26 4.72 9.74
N GLU A 47 -11.25 5.06 10.53
CA GLU A 47 -11.04 5.56 11.88
C GLU A 47 -10.42 4.44 12.73
N MET A 48 -9.31 4.76 13.40
CA MET A 48 -8.62 3.82 14.29
C MET A 48 -9.23 3.89 15.69
N ASN A 49 -9.34 2.73 16.35
CA ASN A 49 -9.68 2.70 17.76
C ASN A 49 -8.46 3.03 18.65
N GLU A 50 -8.68 3.25 19.95
CA GLU A 50 -7.60 3.63 20.87
C GLU A 50 -6.47 2.58 20.98
N ALA A 51 -6.80 1.29 20.86
CA ALA A 51 -5.81 0.21 20.92
C ALA A 51 -4.94 0.19 19.66
N GLU A 52 -5.53 0.42 18.49
CA GLU A 52 -4.86 0.56 17.21
C GLU A 52 -3.94 1.78 17.20
N ILE A 53 -4.41 2.92 17.72
CA ILE A 53 -3.60 4.14 17.87
C ILE A 53 -2.36 3.84 18.71
N LYS A 54 -2.52 3.26 19.90
CA LYS A 54 -1.38 2.91 20.78
C LYS A 54 -0.40 1.96 20.08
N LYS A 55 -0.89 0.94 19.39
CA LYS A 55 -0.05 0.00 18.65
C LYS A 55 0.74 0.69 17.53
N VAL A 56 0.13 1.63 16.81
CA VAL A 56 0.80 2.40 15.76
C VAL A 56 1.86 3.31 16.36
N LEU A 57 1.55 4.02 17.45
CA LEU A 57 2.51 4.88 18.15
C LEU A 57 3.74 4.09 18.60
N SER A 58 3.57 2.98 19.31
CA SER A 58 4.70 2.16 19.78
C SER A 58 5.54 1.60 18.64
N ARG A 59 4.92 1.28 17.49
CA ARG A 59 5.66 0.86 16.30
C ARG A 59 6.51 2.01 15.76
N LEU A 60 5.92 3.21 15.61
CA LEU A 60 6.62 4.38 15.08
C LEU A 60 7.78 4.82 15.96
N GLU A 61 7.58 4.84 17.28
CA GLU A 61 8.63 5.16 18.25
C GLU A 61 9.83 4.22 18.07
N LYS A 62 9.59 2.91 18.04
CA LYS A 62 10.63 1.92 17.79
C LYS A 62 11.34 2.11 16.45
N ASP A 63 10.58 2.27 15.37
CA ASP A 63 11.15 2.43 14.02
C ASP A 63 12.03 3.70 13.94
N TYR A 64 11.63 4.77 14.61
CA TYR A 64 12.39 6.02 14.65
C TYR A 64 13.60 5.94 15.58
N GLU A 65 13.49 5.29 16.73
CA GLU A 65 14.63 5.01 17.61
C GLU A 65 15.70 4.19 16.87
N ASP A 66 15.32 3.14 16.16
CA ASP A 66 16.23 2.31 15.38
C ASP A 66 16.90 3.12 14.24
N LYS A 67 16.13 3.98 13.57
CA LYS A 67 16.61 4.78 12.44
C LYS A 67 17.53 5.94 12.85
N TYR A 68 17.17 6.67 13.91
CA TYR A 68 17.84 7.91 14.31
C TYR A 68 18.74 7.73 15.53
N ARG A 69 18.71 6.57 16.19
CA ARG A 69 19.50 6.22 17.39
C ARG A 69 19.30 7.23 18.53
N LYS A 70 18.08 7.70 18.70
CA LYS A 70 17.67 8.66 19.74
C LYS A 70 16.30 8.24 20.26
N GLU A 71 16.07 8.41 21.56
CA GLU A 71 14.76 8.25 22.17
C GLU A 71 13.79 9.27 21.56
N ILE A 72 12.73 8.78 20.91
CA ILE A 72 11.74 9.61 20.20
C ILE A 72 10.36 9.25 20.74
N LYS A 73 9.63 10.26 21.20
CA LYS A 73 8.22 10.13 21.61
C LYS A 73 7.31 10.67 20.52
N VAL A 74 6.30 9.90 20.16
CA VAL A 74 5.33 10.30 19.13
C VAL A 74 4.06 10.80 19.81
N GLY A 75 3.72 12.07 19.57
CA GLY A 75 2.51 12.72 20.10
C GLY A 75 1.23 12.28 19.36
N ASN A 76 0.11 12.29 20.09
CA ASN A 76 -1.23 12.03 19.56
C ASN A 76 -2.25 13.06 20.07
N GLU A 77 -1.83 14.32 20.15
CA GLU A 77 -2.59 15.41 20.70
C GLU A 77 -3.94 15.57 19.98
N LYS A 78 -5.01 15.68 20.78
CA LYS A 78 -6.35 15.91 20.26
C LYS A 78 -6.48 17.33 19.70
N PRO A 79 -7.39 17.55 18.74
CA PRO A 79 -7.68 18.88 18.24
C PRO A 79 -8.12 19.82 19.38
N MET A 80 -7.76 21.10 19.26
CA MET A 80 -8.19 22.14 20.20
C MET A 80 -9.72 22.34 20.14
N PRO A 81 -10.36 22.78 21.23
CA PRO A 81 -11.78 23.10 21.23
C PRO A 81 -12.14 24.11 20.14
N GLY A 82 -13.16 23.80 19.32
CA GLY A 82 -13.63 24.69 18.25
C GLY A 82 -12.95 24.52 16.89
N VAL A 83 -12.01 23.58 16.73
CA VAL A 83 -11.41 23.26 15.44
C VAL A 83 -12.40 22.47 14.57
N LEU A 84 -12.66 22.96 13.35
CA LEU A 84 -13.63 22.37 12.42
C LEU A 84 -13.00 21.47 11.34
N PHE A 85 -11.71 21.65 11.05
CA PHE A 85 -10.99 20.90 10.01
C PHE A 85 -9.52 20.69 10.43
N GLY A 86 -8.97 19.55 10.03
CA GLY A 86 -7.54 19.24 10.14
C GLY A 86 -6.94 19.04 8.75
N TYR A 87 -5.65 19.38 8.58
CA TYR A 87 -4.91 19.09 7.37
C TYR A 87 -3.65 18.29 7.72
N GLY A 88 -3.33 17.28 6.90
CA GLY A 88 -2.08 16.53 7.00
C GLY A 88 -1.03 17.14 6.08
N LEU A 89 0.14 17.47 6.62
CA LEU A 89 1.29 17.92 5.82
C LEU A 89 2.33 16.80 5.74
N ASP A 90 2.60 16.31 4.54
CA ASP A 90 3.66 15.35 4.28
C ASP A 90 4.96 16.09 3.91
N LEU A 91 5.89 16.13 4.86
CA LEU A 91 7.19 16.78 4.70
C LEU A 91 8.18 15.97 3.86
N SER A 92 7.88 14.71 3.49
CA SER A 92 8.79 13.89 2.68
C SER A 92 8.88 14.32 1.22
N ARG A 93 7.98 15.22 0.78
CA ARG A 93 7.86 15.70 -0.60
C ARG A 93 8.41 17.11 -0.81
N CYS A 94 8.95 17.74 0.24
CA CYS A 94 9.65 19.02 0.18
C CYS A 94 11.12 18.81 -0.17
#